data_AF-A0A6H9HM87-F1
#
_entry.id   AF-A0A6H9HM87-F1
#
_cell.length_a   1.000
_cell.length_b   1.000
_cell.length_c   1.000
_cell.angle_alpha   90.00
_cell.angle_beta   90.00
_cell.angle_gamma   90.00
#
_symmetry.space_group_name_H-M   'P 1'
#
loop_
_entity.id
_entity.type
_entity.pdbx_description
1 polymer ?
#
loop_
_entity_poly.entity_id
_entity_poly.type
_entity_poly.pdbx_seq_one_letter_code
_entity_poly.pdbx_strand_id
1 'polypeptide(L)'
;MAYRAPGLIDELSPATQQAWNERLSIIFQSQIALAKRLVEPDALRAWLFDPIADGTDGTAEATISWTAFPKRVSGSGLPPSQGWQLVDADRNGHEEYCEWEVARDASGKVVRVTFTCETEDYFEFLSDNDEDLLLELYRRHVSPNIELADLRSANGAYNPQNRWNFPQNGGARGLIMHMGQVNNSFGAAVNLSAVATWPRVSDNGTPIVGEQELIACARFGDRVRHSDPHIGSEINKLVRTGNEISLADPVGLYMDSIDLSDFELPAGVAPGDLMRVVRGSANHMLRVIFEAPEGSGFVLGDVRIGGNRIRFGSQIAEKVNVRIRGIARPAAKQAPALRCDNRPEATFLDAAEANFATLSAISKSRLSATLNSVSAE
;
A
#
# COMPACT_ATOMS: atom_id res chain seq x y z
N MET A 1 18.03 14.81 -3.22
CA MET A 1 16.96 15.24 -2.28
C MET A 1 16.69 14.08 -1.32
N ALA A 2 16.13 14.30 -0.13
CA ALA A 2 15.79 13.21 0.79
C ALA A 2 14.28 13.22 1.06
N TYR A 3 13.61 12.12 0.75
CA TYR A 3 12.24 11.84 1.15
C TYR A 3 12.21 11.48 2.63
N ARG A 4 11.10 11.84 3.29
CA ARG A 4 10.80 11.53 4.69
C ARG A 4 10.23 10.12 4.81
N ALA A 5 10.30 9.56 6.01
CA ALA A 5 9.71 8.25 6.29
C ALA A 5 8.18 8.26 6.05
N PRO A 6 7.57 7.10 5.73
CA PRO A 6 6.14 7.00 5.49
C PRO A 6 5.31 7.63 6.61
N GLY A 7 4.25 8.34 6.27
CA GLY A 7 3.35 8.91 7.29
C GLY A 7 3.92 10.10 8.06
N LEU A 8 5.13 10.58 7.72
CA LEU A 8 5.88 11.57 8.52
C LEU A 8 6.24 11.05 9.92
N ILE A 9 6.45 9.74 10.06
CA ILE A 9 6.98 9.16 11.29
C ILE A 9 8.44 9.59 11.49
N ASP A 10 8.81 9.85 12.74
CA ASP A 10 10.14 10.31 13.14
C ASP A 10 10.82 9.26 14.04
N GLU A 11 10.98 8.06 13.49
CA GLU A 11 11.55 6.90 14.19
C GLU A 11 12.85 6.38 13.57
N LEU A 12 13.25 6.91 12.40
CA LEU A 12 14.50 6.55 11.76
C LEU A 12 15.64 7.45 12.25
N SER A 13 16.77 6.84 12.63
CA SER A 13 18.01 7.59 12.81
C SER A 13 18.43 8.28 11.49
N PRO A 14 19.29 9.32 11.51
CA PRO A 14 19.78 9.94 10.28
C PRO A 14 20.43 8.94 9.30
N ALA A 15 21.17 7.96 9.81
CA ALA A 15 21.78 6.90 8.99
C ALA A 15 20.73 5.98 8.37
N THR A 16 19.75 5.56 9.17
CA THR A 16 18.64 4.72 8.71
C THR A 16 17.73 5.46 7.72
N GLN A 17 17.52 6.77 7.90
CA GLN A 17 16.78 7.63 6.96
C GLN A 17 17.49 7.73 5.59
N GLN A 18 18.83 7.80 5.60
CA GLN A 18 19.60 7.75 4.36
C GLN A 18 19.45 6.39 3.66
N ALA A 19 19.62 5.29 4.40
CA ALA A 19 19.44 3.93 3.85
C ALA A 19 18.02 3.71 3.31
N TRP A 20 17.00 4.29 3.94
CA TRP A 20 15.63 4.26 3.45
C TRP A 20 15.49 4.96 2.09
N ASN A 21 16.13 6.12 1.92
CA ASN A 21 16.14 6.83 0.63
C ASN A 21 16.88 6.04 -0.47
N GLU A 22 17.97 5.36 -0.12
CA GLU A 22 18.68 4.46 -1.04
C GLU A 22 17.78 3.28 -1.46
N ARG A 23 17.05 2.68 -0.51
CA ARG A 23 16.05 1.62 -0.78
C ARG A 23 14.94 2.12 -1.71
N LEU A 24 14.38 3.31 -1.45
CA LEU A 24 13.36 3.91 -2.29
C LEU A 24 13.86 4.18 -3.73
N SER A 25 15.05 4.75 -3.88
CA SER A 25 15.66 4.97 -5.19
C SER A 25 15.85 3.65 -5.94
N ILE A 26 16.33 2.59 -5.27
CA ILE A 26 16.43 1.25 -5.86
C ILE A 26 15.06 0.73 -6.34
N ILE A 27 14.00 0.91 -5.55
CA ILE A 27 12.64 0.53 -5.95
C ILE A 27 12.24 1.30 -7.22
N PHE A 28 12.33 2.63 -7.24
CA PHE A 28 12.00 3.43 -8.43
C PHE A 28 12.79 2.99 -9.67
N GLN A 29 14.11 2.90 -9.56
CA GLN A 29 14.98 2.53 -10.67
C GLN A 29 14.66 1.12 -11.21
N SER A 30 14.35 0.16 -10.33
CA SER A 30 13.98 -1.19 -10.74
C SER A 30 12.66 -1.23 -11.52
N GLN A 31 11.67 -0.41 -11.11
CA GLN A 31 10.38 -0.34 -11.78
C GLN A 31 10.46 0.45 -13.09
N ILE A 32 11.29 1.50 -13.14
CA ILE A 32 11.64 2.19 -14.39
C ILE A 32 12.30 1.23 -15.38
N ALA A 33 13.26 0.42 -14.92
CA ALA A 33 13.93 -0.57 -15.74
C ALA A 33 12.95 -1.65 -16.24
N LEU A 34 12.03 -2.11 -15.39
CA LEU A 34 10.98 -3.05 -15.79
C LEU A 34 10.05 -2.44 -16.84
N ALA A 35 9.54 -1.23 -16.61
CA ALA A 35 8.65 -0.53 -17.54
C ALA A 35 9.30 -0.31 -18.92
N LYS A 36 10.62 -0.06 -18.97
CA LYS A 36 11.38 0.01 -20.23
C LYS A 36 11.41 -1.33 -20.98
N ARG A 37 11.54 -2.46 -20.27
CA ARG A 37 11.57 -3.81 -20.87
C ARG A 37 10.23 -4.26 -21.46
N LEU A 38 9.12 -3.66 -21.02
CA LEU A 38 7.78 -3.97 -21.53
C LEU A 38 7.53 -3.45 -22.95
N VAL A 39 8.44 -2.64 -23.49
CA VAL A 39 8.35 -2.04 -24.81
C VAL A 39 9.53 -2.51 -25.66
N GLU A 40 9.30 -2.69 -26.96
CA GLU A 40 10.34 -3.03 -27.94
C GLU A 40 11.55 -2.08 -27.87
N PRO A 41 12.74 -2.50 -28.35
CA PRO A 41 14.04 -1.87 -28.05
C PRO A 41 14.19 -0.37 -28.41
N ASP A 42 13.23 0.22 -29.12
CA ASP A 42 13.26 1.62 -29.57
C ASP A 42 12.71 2.64 -28.56
N ALA A 43 12.08 2.21 -27.45
CA ALA A 43 11.55 3.12 -26.43
C ALA A 43 12.50 3.23 -25.21
N LEU A 44 13.60 3.98 -25.36
CA LEU A 44 14.69 4.12 -24.38
C LEU A 44 14.32 4.77 -23.01
N ARG A 45 13.04 4.98 -22.67
CA ARG A 45 12.65 5.60 -21.39
C ARG A 45 11.27 5.19 -20.87
N ALA A 46 11.07 5.25 -19.56
CA ALA A 46 9.75 5.30 -18.94
C ALA A 46 9.34 6.77 -18.71
N TRP A 47 8.05 7.04 -18.50
CA TRP A 47 7.55 8.34 -18.05
C TRP A 47 7.34 8.38 -16.53
N LEU A 48 7.94 7.45 -15.81
CA LEU A 48 8.17 7.47 -14.37
C LEU A 48 9.61 7.93 -14.12
N PHE A 49 9.84 8.82 -13.15
CA PHE A 49 11.18 9.26 -12.73
C PHE A 49 11.43 8.95 -11.24
N ASP A 50 12.70 8.90 -10.84
CA ASP A 50 13.11 8.70 -9.46
C ASP A 50 13.28 10.07 -8.80
N PRO A 51 12.40 10.47 -7.87
CA PRO A 51 12.40 11.83 -7.37
C PRO A 51 13.56 12.11 -6.41
N ILE A 52 14.19 11.07 -5.87
CA ILE A 52 15.36 11.18 -4.97
C ILE A 52 16.59 11.54 -5.79
N ALA A 53 16.75 10.89 -6.95
CA ALA A 53 17.86 11.10 -7.89
C ALA A 53 17.64 12.31 -8.81
N ASP A 54 16.43 12.46 -9.38
CA ASP A 54 16.11 13.41 -10.45
C ASP A 54 15.53 14.75 -9.93
N GLY A 55 15.24 14.83 -8.62
CA GLY A 55 14.63 15.99 -7.96
C GLY A 55 13.16 16.20 -8.31
N THR A 56 12.49 17.11 -7.59
CA THR A 56 11.06 17.41 -7.73
C THR A 56 10.81 18.85 -8.20
N ASP A 57 11.80 19.50 -8.78
CA ASP A 57 11.64 20.87 -9.26
C ASP A 57 10.64 20.94 -10.41
N GLY A 58 9.77 21.96 -10.37
CA GLY A 58 8.74 22.18 -11.39
C GLY A 58 7.60 21.16 -11.38
N THR A 59 7.47 20.34 -10.34
CA THR A 59 6.37 19.38 -10.24
C THR A 59 5.11 19.99 -9.62
N ALA A 60 3.94 19.57 -10.09
CA ALA A 60 2.66 19.77 -9.43
C ALA A 60 2.17 18.44 -8.81
N GLU A 61 1.51 18.52 -7.66
CA GLU A 61 0.95 17.35 -6.99
C GLU A 61 -0.46 16.98 -7.48
N ALA A 62 -0.76 15.70 -7.45
CA ALA A 62 -2.11 15.15 -7.62
C ALA A 62 -2.38 14.08 -6.57
N THR A 63 -3.65 13.90 -6.22
CA THR A 63 -4.10 12.84 -5.31
C THR A 63 -5.11 11.96 -6.03
N ILE A 64 -4.95 10.65 -5.89
CA ILE A 64 -5.87 9.62 -6.38
C ILE A 64 -6.40 8.91 -5.14
N SER A 65 -7.72 8.82 -4.99
CA SER A 65 -8.39 8.32 -3.78
C SER A 65 -9.48 7.30 -4.15
N TRP A 66 -9.63 6.25 -3.34
CA TRP A 66 -10.61 5.17 -3.52
C TRP A 66 -11.00 4.54 -2.18
N THR A 67 -12.09 3.78 -2.14
CA THR A 67 -12.58 3.15 -0.90
C THR A 67 -11.78 1.90 -0.53
N ALA A 68 -11.54 1.69 0.77
CA ALA A 68 -10.80 0.54 1.31
C ALA A 68 -11.59 -0.78 1.23
N PHE A 69 -12.92 -0.72 1.16
CA PHE A 69 -13.76 -1.90 1.02
C PHE A 69 -13.60 -2.52 -0.39
N PRO A 70 -13.33 -3.83 -0.52
CA PRO A 70 -12.98 -4.45 -1.80
C PRO A 70 -14.06 -4.34 -2.88
N LYS A 71 -13.67 -3.88 -4.07
CA LYS A 71 -14.57 -3.78 -5.23
C LYS A 71 -15.18 -5.12 -5.63
N ARG A 72 -14.41 -6.21 -5.53
CA ARG A 72 -14.89 -7.56 -5.86
C ARG A 72 -16.12 -7.95 -5.05
N VAL A 73 -16.17 -7.51 -3.79
CA VAL A 73 -17.27 -7.86 -2.89
C VAL A 73 -18.43 -6.88 -3.08
N SER A 74 -18.18 -5.57 -3.19
CA SER A 74 -19.25 -4.60 -3.46
C SER A 74 -19.95 -4.83 -4.81
N GLY A 75 -19.22 -5.32 -5.82
CA GLY A 75 -19.74 -5.68 -7.14
C GLY A 75 -20.34 -7.09 -7.27
N SER A 76 -20.29 -7.92 -6.23
CA SER A 76 -20.71 -9.34 -6.30
C SER A 76 -22.22 -9.56 -6.26
N GLY A 77 -23.00 -8.55 -5.86
CA GLY A 77 -24.44 -8.68 -5.61
C GLY A 77 -24.80 -9.39 -4.29
N LEU A 78 -23.81 -9.71 -3.44
CA LEU A 78 -24.06 -10.24 -2.10
C LEU A 78 -24.83 -9.22 -1.24
N PRO A 79 -25.72 -9.67 -0.33
CA PRO A 79 -26.25 -8.82 0.71
C PRO A 79 -25.10 -8.21 1.54
N PRO A 80 -25.18 -6.92 1.96
CA PRO A 80 -24.07 -6.24 2.65
C PRO A 80 -23.50 -7.02 3.83
N SER A 81 -24.35 -7.60 4.68
CA SER A 81 -23.93 -8.38 5.84
C SER A 81 -23.10 -9.63 5.49
N GLN A 82 -23.40 -10.27 4.36
CA GLN A 82 -22.62 -11.42 3.88
C GLN A 82 -21.30 -10.96 3.28
N GLY A 83 -21.30 -9.84 2.54
CA GLY A 83 -20.07 -9.24 2.02
C GLY A 83 -19.12 -8.82 3.15
N TRP A 84 -19.65 -8.18 4.19
CA TRP A 84 -18.89 -7.79 5.37
C TRP A 84 -18.25 -8.99 6.07
N GLN A 85 -19.05 -10.04 6.31
CA GLN A 85 -18.55 -11.27 6.91
C GLN A 85 -17.46 -11.94 6.06
N LEU A 86 -17.64 -11.97 4.74
CA LEU A 86 -16.69 -12.58 3.80
C LEU A 86 -15.34 -11.87 3.84
N VAL A 87 -15.34 -10.53 3.77
CA VAL A 87 -14.10 -9.73 3.78
C VAL A 87 -13.39 -9.87 5.12
N ASP A 88 -14.10 -9.72 6.24
CA ASP A 88 -13.49 -9.87 7.57
C ASP A 88 -12.96 -11.29 7.83
N ALA A 89 -13.51 -12.32 7.20
CA ALA A 89 -13.08 -13.70 7.45
C ALA A 89 -11.64 -13.96 6.95
N ASP A 90 -11.23 -13.33 5.86
CA ASP A 90 -9.94 -13.57 5.22
C ASP A 90 -9.24 -12.29 4.79
N ARG A 91 -8.08 -12.00 5.40
CA ARG A 91 -7.25 -10.83 5.06
C ARG A 91 -6.71 -10.86 3.64
N ASN A 92 -6.65 -12.03 2.99
CA ASN A 92 -6.31 -12.06 1.57
C ASN A 92 -7.32 -11.30 0.70
N GLY A 93 -8.55 -11.09 1.19
CA GLY A 93 -9.56 -10.26 0.54
C GLY A 93 -9.36 -8.76 0.75
N HIS A 94 -8.46 -8.31 1.62
CA HIS A 94 -8.19 -6.90 1.87
C HIS A 94 -7.24 -6.33 0.81
N GLU A 95 -7.72 -6.18 -0.42
CA GLU A 95 -6.86 -5.89 -1.59
C GLU A 95 -6.82 -4.41 -2.01
N GLU A 96 -7.28 -3.45 -1.20
CA GLU A 96 -7.38 -2.03 -1.62
C GLU A 96 -6.41 -1.10 -0.88
N TYR A 97 -5.18 -1.57 -0.62
CA TYR A 97 -4.11 -0.83 0.07
C TYR A 97 -4.52 -0.31 1.46
N CYS A 98 -5.40 -1.04 2.13
CA CYS A 98 -5.72 -0.88 3.53
C CYS A 98 -6.17 -2.23 4.07
N GLU A 99 -5.57 -2.66 5.17
CA GLU A 99 -5.90 -3.92 5.82
C GLU A 99 -6.28 -3.67 7.27
N TRP A 100 -7.12 -4.52 7.82
CA TRP A 100 -7.53 -4.40 9.21
C TRP A 100 -7.64 -5.75 9.92
N GLU A 101 -7.68 -5.67 11.23
CA GLU A 101 -8.01 -6.80 12.09
C GLU A 101 -8.98 -6.39 13.19
N VAL A 102 -9.81 -7.37 13.61
CA VAL A 102 -10.92 -7.16 14.54
C VAL A 102 -10.69 -7.96 15.81
N ALA A 103 -10.52 -7.24 16.91
CA ALA A 103 -10.48 -7.83 18.24
C ALA A 103 -11.90 -7.94 18.81
N ARG A 104 -12.19 -9.08 19.43
CA ARG A 104 -13.50 -9.37 20.04
C ARG A 104 -13.35 -9.78 21.49
N ASP A 105 -14.37 -9.50 22.28
CA ASP A 105 -14.48 -10.03 23.64
C ASP A 105 -14.94 -11.50 23.65
N ALA A 106 -15.02 -12.08 24.85
CA ALA A 106 -15.48 -13.46 25.04
C ALA A 106 -16.94 -13.72 24.62
N SER A 107 -17.75 -12.67 24.47
CA SER A 107 -19.13 -12.75 23.95
C SER A 107 -19.21 -12.63 22.43
N GLY A 108 -18.08 -12.38 21.76
CA GLY A 108 -17.98 -12.20 20.32
C GLY A 108 -18.27 -10.78 19.83
N LYS A 109 -18.51 -9.82 20.74
CA LYS A 109 -18.67 -8.41 20.36
C LYS A 109 -17.35 -7.83 19.92
N VAL A 110 -17.40 -6.97 18.91
CA VAL A 110 -16.24 -6.18 18.48
C VAL A 110 -15.87 -5.21 19.60
N VAL A 111 -14.63 -5.27 20.07
CA VAL A 111 -14.10 -4.29 21.04
C VAL A 111 -13.21 -3.27 20.37
N ARG A 112 -12.47 -3.69 19.34
CA ARG A 112 -11.50 -2.84 18.63
C ARG A 112 -11.32 -3.30 17.19
N VAL A 113 -11.17 -2.33 16.29
CA VAL A 113 -10.72 -2.57 14.91
C VAL A 113 -9.46 -1.75 14.67
N THR A 114 -8.41 -2.39 14.18
CA THR A 114 -7.14 -1.71 13.83
C THR A 114 -6.97 -1.74 12.33
N PHE A 115 -6.92 -0.58 11.69
CA PHE A 115 -6.62 -0.40 10.27
C PHE A 115 -5.16 0.00 10.08
N THR A 116 -4.53 -0.48 9.00
CA THR A 116 -3.19 -0.06 8.59
C THR A 116 -3.07 0.10 7.08
N CYS A 117 -2.30 1.11 6.67
CA CYS A 117 -1.75 1.31 5.33
C CYS A 117 -0.22 1.21 5.32
N GLU A 118 0.39 0.75 6.41
CA GLU A 118 1.84 0.53 6.46
C GLU A 118 2.21 -0.63 5.54
N THR A 119 3.19 -0.43 4.66
CA THR A 119 3.57 -1.43 3.66
C THR A 119 4.63 -2.37 4.21
N GLU A 120 4.63 -3.62 3.75
CA GLU A 120 5.65 -4.60 4.12
C GLU A 120 7.07 -4.17 3.75
N ASP A 121 7.24 -3.36 2.70
CA ASP A 121 8.54 -2.86 2.23
C ASP A 121 9.28 -2.05 3.30
N TYR A 122 8.55 -1.31 4.15
CA TYR A 122 9.13 -0.57 5.26
C TYR A 122 9.64 -1.51 6.36
N PHE A 123 8.89 -2.57 6.66
CA PHE A 123 9.28 -3.55 7.68
C PHE A 123 10.38 -4.49 7.20
N GLU A 124 10.40 -4.86 5.92
CA GLU A 124 11.53 -5.56 5.31
C GLU A 124 12.78 -4.67 5.39
N PHE A 125 12.66 -3.39 5.08
CA PHE A 125 13.76 -2.43 5.23
C PHE A 125 14.28 -2.36 6.67
N LEU A 126 13.40 -2.23 7.67
CA LEU A 126 13.81 -2.27 9.08
C LEU A 126 14.46 -3.60 9.43
N SER A 127 13.94 -4.71 8.93
CA SER A 127 14.55 -6.02 9.17
C SER A 127 15.98 -6.16 8.66
N ASP A 128 16.32 -5.44 7.60
CA ASP A 128 17.65 -5.42 6.98
C ASP A 128 18.59 -4.38 7.62
N ASN A 129 18.07 -3.33 8.25
CA ASN A 129 18.86 -2.14 8.64
C ASN A 129 18.75 -1.76 10.13
N ASP A 130 17.71 -2.19 10.83
CA ASP A 130 17.40 -1.83 12.22
C ASP A 130 16.44 -2.86 12.87
N GLU A 131 16.97 -4.04 13.19
CA GLU A 131 16.19 -5.15 13.77
C GLU A 131 15.62 -4.81 15.16
N ASP A 132 16.31 -3.94 15.91
CA ASP A 132 15.87 -3.48 17.22
C ASP A 132 14.60 -2.63 17.09
N LEU A 133 14.58 -1.66 16.17
CA LEU A 133 13.39 -0.88 15.89
C LEU A 133 12.26 -1.77 15.34
N LEU A 134 12.54 -2.72 14.44
CA LEU A 134 11.54 -3.68 13.97
C LEU A 134 10.86 -4.41 15.14
N LEU A 135 11.65 -4.98 16.05
CA LEU A 135 11.14 -5.71 17.20
C LEU A 135 10.38 -4.79 18.16
N GLU A 136 10.89 -3.58 18.39
CA GLU A 136 10.23 -2.57 19.23
C GLU A 136 8.84 -2.23 18.69
N LEU A 137 8.70 -1.99 17.39
CA LEU A 137 7.42 -1.64 16.77
C LEU A 137 6.40 -2.77 16.90
N TYR A 138 6.79 -4.01 16.64
CA TYR A 138 5.94 -5.17 16.87
C TYR A 138 5.51 -5.29 18.33
N ARG A 139 6.45 -5.09 19.27
CA ARG A 139 6.14 -5.15 20.70
C ARG A 139 5.18 -4.07 21.15
N ARG A 140 5.39 -2.84 20.67
CA ARG A 140 4.60 -1.67 21.01
C ARG A 140 3.17 -1.77 20.47
N HIS A 141 3.01 -2.29 19.26
CA HIS A 141 1.75 -2.17 18.55
C HIS A 141 0.97 -3.47 18.37
N VAL A 142 1.62 -4.62 18.49
CA VAL A 142 0.98 -5.93 18.35
C VAL A 142 0.98 -6.66 19.69
N SER A 143 2.16 -7.00 20.24
CA SER A 143 2.24 -7.68 21.52
C SER A 143 3.64 -7.59 22.15
N PRO A 144 3.77 -7.23 23.44
CA PRO A 144 5.08 -7.13 24.10
C PRO A 144 5.84 -8.48 24.21
N ASN A 145 5.14 -9.60 24.01
CA ASN A 145 5.71 -10.95 24.11
C ASN A 145 6.39 -11.44 22.83
N ILE A 146 6.40 -10.62 21.77
CA ILE A 146 7.02 -11.00 20.49
C ILE A 146 8.54 -11.09 20.67
N GLU A 147 9.11 -12.13 20.08
CA GLU A 147 10.55 -12.29 19.93
C GLU A 147 10.96 -12.14 18.47
N LEU A 148 12.20 -11.72 18.21
CA LEU A 148 12.69 -11.53 16.84
C LEU A 148 12.58 -12.81 16.00
N ALA A 149 12.80 -13.98 16.62
CA ALA A 149 12.65 -15.28 15.96
C ALA A 149 11.23 -15.53 15.43
N ASP A 150 10.20 -14.94 16.04
CA ASP A 150 8.82 -15.04 15.54
C ASP A 150 8.60 -14.32 14.21
N LEU A 151 9.43 -13.32 13.91
CA LEU A 151 9.31 -12.45 12.73
C LEU A 151 10.08 -13.01 11.52
N ARG A 152 10.71 -14.17 11.66
CA ARG A 152 11.63 -14.75 10.69
C ARG A 152 11.02 -15.98 10.02
N SER A 153 11.34 -16.16 8.75
CA SER A 153 11.08 -17.40 8.03
C SER A 153 12.19 -18.43 8.27
N ALA A 154 12.01 -19.66 7.80
CA ALA A 154 12.98 -20.74 7.99
C ALA A 154 14.39 -20.45 7.44
N ASN A 155 14.52 -19.53 6.46
CA ASN A 155 15.81 -19.14 5.90
C ASN A 155 16.43 -17.90 6.58
N GLY A 156 15.83 -17.41 7.67
CA GLY A 156 16.29 -16.22 8.40
C GLY A 156 15.87 -14.88 7.80
N ALA A 157 15.18 -14.85 6.65
CA ALA A 157 14.60 -13.61 6.13
C ALA A 157 13.38 -13.18 6.96
N TYR A 158 13.08 -11.88 6.93
CA TYR A 158 11.82 -11.37 7.46
C TYR A 158 10.62 -12.09 6.84
N ASN A 159 9.64 -12.45 7.67
CA ASN A 159 8.37 -12.98 7.21
C ASN A 159 7.28 -11.91 7.37
N PRO A 160 6.88 -11.20 6.30
CA PRO A 160 5.83 -10.17 6.37
C PRO A 160 4.48 -10.75 6.76
N GLN A 161 4.23 -12.04 6.51
CA GLN A 161 3.03 -12.75 6.93
C GLN A 161 3.28 -13.71 8.10
N ASN A 162 4.14 -13.31 9.04
CA ASN A 162 4.33 -14.06 10.29
C ASN A 162 3.03 -14.15 11.11
N ARG A 163 2.97 -15.09 12.06
CA ARG A 163 1.78 -15.35 12.89
C ARG A 163 1.29 -14.15 13.71
N TRP A 164 2.13 -13.15 13.97
CA TRP A 164 1.74 -11.95 14.70
C TRP A 164 1.15 -10.86 13.79
N ASN A 165 1.44 -10.93 12.48
CA ASN A 165 0.91 -10.00 11.51
C ASN A 165 -0.26 -10.58 10.70
N PHE A 166 -0.28 -11.87 10.37
CA PHE A 166 -1.25 -12.44 9.42
C PHE A 166 -1.94 -13.69 10.00
N PRO A 167 -3.21 -13.61 10.45
CA PRO A 167 -3.86 -14.68 11.21
C PRO A 167 -4.06 -15.98 10.42
N GLN A 168 -4.18 -15.91 9.10
CA GLN A 168 -4.30 -17.08 8.23
C GLN A 168 -3.08 -18.02 8.35
N ASN A 169 -1.93 -17.50 8.82
CA ASN A 169 -0.69 -18.24 9.01
C ASN A 169 -0.47 -18.67 10.46
N GLY A 170 -1.55 -19.09 11.15
CA GLY A 170 -1.50 -19.60 12.52
C GLY A 170 -1.48 -18.52 13.60
N GLY A 171 -1.91 -17.31 13.25
CA GLY A 171 -2.00 -16.17 14.16
C GLY A 171 -3.35 -16.01 14.84
N ALA A 172 -3.38 -15.23 15.93
CA ALA A 172 -4.63 -14.81 16.55
C ALA A 172 -5.28 -13.66 15.75
N ARG A 173 -6.61 -13.61 15.72
CA ARG A 173 -7.37 -12.46 15.17
C ARG A 173 -7.21 -11.23 16.06
N GLY A 174 -7.41 -10.05 15.48
CA GLY A 174 -7.31 -8.78 16.21
C GLY A 174 -5.89 -8.23 16.35
N LEU A 175 -4.91 -8.85 15.69
CA LEU A 175 -3.49 -8.47 15.69
C LEU A 175 -3.04 -8.14 14.26
N ILE A 176 -2.46 -6.95 14.07
CA ILE A 176 -1.98 -6.49 12.77
C ILE A 176 -0.85 -5.48 12.96
N MET A 177 0.29 -5.71 12.32
CA MET A 177 1.37 -4.73 12.23
C MET A 177 1.27 -3.92 10.94
N HIS A 178 1.21 -4.58 9.80
CA HIS A 178 1.26 -3.92 8.50
C HIS A 178 0.45 -4.71 7.48
N MET A 179 0.25 -4.10 6.31
CA MET A 179 -0.34 -4.78 5.17
C MET A 179 0.54 -5.96 4.77
N GLY A 180 -0.04 -7.14 4.65
CA GLY A 180 0.67 -8.38 4.31
C GLY A 180 0.11 -9.06 3.07
N GLN A 181 -0.97 -8.53 2.49
CA GLN A 181 -1.51 -8.99 1.22
C GLN A 181 -0.59 -8.50 0.09
N VAL A 182 -0.18 -9.42 -0.79
CA VAL A 182 0.90 -9.21 -1.78
C VAL A 182 0.64 -8.07 -2.78
N ASN A 183 -0.63 -7.78 -3.08
CA ASN A 183 -1.04 -6.71 -3.98
C ASN A 183 -1.07 -5.32 -3.31
N ASN A 184 -0.80 -5.25 -2.00
CA ASN A 184 -0.75 -4.00 -1.23
C ASN A 184 0.69 -3.51 -0.95
N SER A 185 1.72 -4.19 -1.47
CA SER A 185 3.10 -3.74 -1.31
C SER A 185 3.33 -2.38 -1.99
N PHE A 186 4.26 -1.59 -1.45
CA PHE A 186 4.67 -0.34 -2.08
C PHE A 186 5.31 -0.61 -3.45
N GLY A 187 6.14 -1.65 -3.55
CA GLY A 187 6.69 -2.10 -4.83
C GLY A 187 5.63 -2.36 -5.90
N ALA A 188 4.50 -2.97 -5.54
CA ALA A 188 3.37 -3.18 -6.47
C ALA A 188 2.75 -1.85 -6.94
N ALA A 189 2.54 -0.88 -6.05
CA ALA A 189 2.02 0.43 -6.41
C ALA A 189 2.96 1.21 -7.35
N VAL A 190 4.28 1.15 -7.12
CA VAL A 190 5.28 1.77 -8.01
C VAL A 190 5.33 1.04 -9.35
N ASN A 191 5.26 -0.29 -9.36
CA ASN A 191 5.20 -1.07 -10.59
C ASN A 191 4.00 -0.67 -11.45
N LEU A 192 2.80 -0.68 -10.86
CA LEU A 192 1.58 -0.26 -11.53
C LEU A 192 1.73 1.13 -12.13
N SER A 193 2.26 2.07 -11.34
CA SER A 193 2.53 3.44 -11.78
C SER A 193 3.47 3.49 -12.98
N ALA A 194 4.56 2.72 -12.95
CA ALA A 194 5.54 2.65 -14.02
C ALA A 194 4.94 2.12 -15.34
N VAL A 195 4.19 1.02 -15.27
CA VAL A 195 3.58 0.38 -16.46
C VAL A 195 2.44 1.23 -17.02
N ALA A 196 1.65 1.88 -16.15
CA ALA A 196 0.58 2.78 -16.55
C ALA A 196 1.07 4.03 -17.30
N THR A 197 2.37 4.36 -17.24
CA THR A 197 2.93 5.50 -17.95
C THR A 197 2.99 5.33 -19.48
N TRP A 198 2.62 4.18 -20.04
CA TRP A 198 2.58 3.94 -21.47
C TRP A 198 1.18 4.17 -22.06
N PRO A 199 0.92 5.26 -22.81
CA PRO A 199 -0.34 5.45 -23.52
C PRO A 199 -0.64 4.28 -24.45
N ARG A 200 -1.93 3.93 -24.57
CA ARG A 200 -2.38 2.83 -25.43
C ARG A 200 -3.29 3.32 -26.54
N VAL A 201 -3.21 2.68 -27.70
CA VAL A 201 -4.12 2.86 -28.83
C VAL A 201 -4.65 1.50 -29.29
N SER A 202 -5.87 1.46 -29.78
CA SER A 202 -6.42 0.30 -30.48
C SER A 202 -5.76 0.09 -31.85
N ASP A 203 -6.09 -1.00 -32.52
CA ASP A 203 -5.53 -1.37 -33.83
C ASP A 203 -5.70 -0.29 -34.92
N ASN A 204 -6.81 0.45 -34.84
CA ASN A 204 -7.13 1.57 -35.73
C ASN A 204 -6.48 2.91 -35.29
N GLY A 205 -5.63 2.90 -34.26
CA GLY A 205 -4.94 4.09 -33.75
C GLY A 205 -5.77 4.98 -32.82
N THR A 206 -6.98 4.59 -32.43
CA THR A 206 -7.78 5.38 -31.47
C THR A 206 -7.19 5.28 -30.06
N PRO A 207 -7.01 6.39 -29.33
CA PRO A 207 -6.54 6.36 -27.94
C PRO A 207 -7.47 5.55 -27.03
N ILE A 208 -6.88 4.65 -26.24
CA ILE A 208 -7.58 3.92 -25.18
C ILE A 208 -7.43 4.73 -23.90
N VAL A 209 -8.54 5.30 -23.43
CA VAL A 209 -8.55 6.25 -22.29
C VAL A 209 -9.49 5.84 -21.16
N GLY A 210 -10.41 4.90 -21.40
CA GLY A 210 -11.28 4.34 -20.37
C GLY A 210 -10.51 3.40 -19.45
N GLU A 211 -10.83 3.41 -18.15
CA GLU A 211 -10.03 2.70 -17.15
C GLU A 211 -9.99 1.19 -17.40
N GLN A 212 -11.14 0.60 -17.74
CA GLN A 212 -11.29 -0.84 -17.92
C GLN A 212 -10.63 -1.34 -19.22
N GLU A 213 -10.79 -0.57 -20.30
CA GLU A 213 -10.14 -0.86 -21.58
C GLU A 213 -8.62 -0.69 -21.46
N LEU A 214 -8.18 0.34 -20.74
CA LEU A 214 -6.76 0.64 -20.57
C LEU A 214 -6.07 -0.46 -19.75
N ILE A 215 -6.62 -0.86 -18.60
CA ILE A 215 -6.02 -1.93 -17.79
C ILE A 215 -6.09 -3.29 -18.49
N ALA A 216 -7.16 -3.58 -19.24
CA ALA A 216 -7.25 -4.80 -20.06
C ALA A 216 -6.15 -4.83 -21.13
N CYS A 217 -5.81 -3.67 -21.68
CA CYS A 217 -4.79 -3.52 -22.69
C CYS A 217 -3.36 -3.57 -22.13
N ALA A 218 -3.09 -2.76 -21.11
CA ALA A 218 -1.75 -2.53 -20.58
C ALA A 218 -1.32 -3.54 -19.51
N ARG A 219 -2.29 -4.23 -18.88
CA ARG A 219 -2.08 -5.30 -17.88
C ARG A 219 -1.16 -4.91 -16.73
N PHE A 220 -1.34 -3.70 -16.21
CA PHE A 220 -0.55 -3.18 -15.08
C PHE A 220 -1.09 -3.55 -13.70
N GLY A 221 -2.19 -4.33 -13.62
CA GLY A 221 -2.85 -4.69 -12.37
C GLY A 221 -4.12 -5.49 -12.61
N ASP A 222 -4.99 -5.56 -11.60
CA ASP A 222 -6.24 -6.30 -11.63
C ASP A 222 -7.47 -5.39 -11.89
N ARG A 223 -8.25 -5.72 -12.93
CA ARG A 223 -9.40 -4.91 -13.36
C ARG A 223 -10.54 -4.86 -12.36
N VAL A 224 -10.65 -5.87 -11.49
CA VAL A 224 -11.75 -5.97 -10.53
C VAL A 224 -11.43 -5.39 -9.15
N ARG A 225 -10.31 -4.68 -9.01
CA ARG A 225 -10.00 -3.77 -7.89
C ARG A 225 -10.50 -2.34 -8.17
N HIS A 226 -10.65 -1.54 -7.11
CA HIS A 226 -10.87 -0.10 -7.19
C HIS A 226 -9.57 0.61 -7.60
N SER A 227 -8.51 0.36 -6.82
CA SER A 227 -7.21 1.01 -6.94
C SER A 227 -6.61 0.90 -8.33
N ASP A 228 -6.37 -0.32 -8.81
CA ASP A 228 -5.54 -0.53 -10.01
C ASP A 228 -6.03 0.19 -11.27
N PRO A 229 -7.28 -0.04 -11.77
CA PRO A 229 -7.76 0.65 -12.97
C PRO A 229 -7.79 2.17 -12.80
N HIS A 230 -8.10 2.66 -11.60
CA HIS A 230 -8.22 4.09 -11.33
C HIS A 230 -6.86 4.79 -11.26
N ILE A 231 -5.89 4.22 -10.53
CA ILE A 231 -4.53 4.75 -10.47
C ILE A 231 -3.91 4.77 -11.86
N GLY A 232 -4.05 3.65 -12.60
CA GLY A 232 -3.48 3.54 -13.93
C GLY A 232 -4.09 4.53 -14.94
N SER A 233 -5.41 4.77 -14.88
CA SER A 233 -6.09 5.71 -15.79
C SER A 233 -5.64 7.16 -15.56
N GLU A 234 -5.54 7.60 -14.30
CA GLU A 234 -5.16 8.96 -13.94
C GLU A 234 -3.67 9.22 -14.23
N ILE A 235 -2.79 8.24 -13.99
CA ILE A 235 -1.38 8.32 -14.42
C ILE A 235 -1.28 8.44 -15.94
N ASN A 236 -1.98 7.57 -16.67
CA ASN A 236 -1.92 7.57 -18.13
C ASN A 236 -2.44 8.89 -18.71
N LYS A 237 -3.49 9.46 -18.12
CA LYS A 237 -4.03 10.77 -18.48
C LYS A 237 -2.98 11.88 -18.34
N LEU A 238 -2.22 11.92 -17.24
CA LEU A 238 -1.15 12.91 -17.06
C LEU A 238 -0.02 12.73 -18.09
N VAL A 239 0.33 11.49 -18.41
CA VAL A 239 1.39 11.23 -19.39
C VAL A 239 0.95 11.58 -20.82
N ARG A 240 -0.30 11.30 -21.19
CA ARG A 240 -0.87 11.69 -22.49
C ARG A 240 -0.87 13.20 -22.70
N THR A 241 -1.01 13.99 -21.64
CA THR A 241 -0.93 15.46 -21.69
C THR A 241 0.51 16.01 -21.68
N GLY A 242 1.52 15.14 -21.81
CA GLY A 242 2.92 15.54 -22.00
C GLY A 242 3.74 15.59 -20.72
N ASN A 243 3.30 14.96 -19.63
CA ASN A 243 4.03 14.93 -18.38
C ASN A 243 4.80 13.61 -18.18
N GLU A 244 5.83 13.68 -17.35
CA GLU A 244 6.36 12.52 -16.63
C GLU A 244 5.97 12.66 -15.16
N ILE A 245 5.85 11.52 -14.48
CA ILE A 245 5.27 11.42 -13.16
C ILE A 245 6.22 10.75 -12.18
N SER A 246 5.98 10.97 -10.91
CA SER A 246 6.53 10.17 -9.82
C SER A 246 5.57 10.24 -8.62
N LEU A 247 5.98 9.73 -7.46
CA LEU A 247 5.20 9.76 -6.24
C LEU A 247 5.68 10.87 -5.31
N ALA A 248 4.75 11.51 -4.59
CA ALA A 248 5.05 12.64 -3.72
C ALA A 248 5.64 12.21 -2.37
N ASP A 249 6.42 13.08 -1.74
CA ASP A 249 6.95 12.92 -0.39
C ASP A 249 5.90 13.23 0.71
N PRO A 250 5.79 12.44 1.79
CA PRO A 250 6.38 11.12 2.00
C PRO A 250 5.70 10.07 1.12
N VAL A 251 6.51 9.19 0.54
CA VAL A 251 6.01 8.17 -0.36
C VAL A 251 5.28 7.07 0.41
N GLY A 252 4.13 6.63 -0.11
CA GLY A 252 3.32 5.59 0.51
C GLY A 252 1.85 5.68 0.15
N LEU A 253 1.09 4.78 0.74
CA LEU A 253 -0.37 4.73 0.69
C LEU A 253 -0.89 5.15 2.07
N TYR A 254 -1.97 5.91 2.09
CA TYR A 254 -2.47 6.49 3.32
C TYR A 254 -3.98 6.42 3.38
N MET A 255 -4.55 6.18 4.55
CA MET A 255 -5.95 6.52 4.78
C MET A 255 -6.10 8.04 4.60
N ASP A 256 -6.96 8.43 3.67
CA ASP A 256 -7.20 9.81 3.24
C ASP A 256 -8.29 10.47 4.08
N SER A 257 -9.41 9.77 4.21
CA SER A 257 -10.59 10.24 4.92
C SER A 257 -11.35 9.07 5.51
N ILE A 258 -12.08 9.36 6.59
CA ILE A 258 -12.92 8.40 7.29
C ILE A 258 -14.25 9.10 7.56
N ASP A 259 -15.30 8.64 6.90
CA ASP A 259 -16.64 9.22 7.03
C ASP A 259 -17.37 8.65 8.26
N LEU A 260 -17.49 9.48 9.29
CA LEU A 260 -18.15 9.12 10.54
C LEU A 260 -19.61 9.60 10.62
N SER A 261 -20.16 10.16 9.54
CA SER A 261 -21.48 10.83 9.55
C SER A 261 -22.65 9.88 9.86
N ASP A 262 -22.53 8.61 9.47
CA ASP A 262 -23.56 7.57 9.69
C ASP A 262 -23.39 6.79 11.01
N PHE A 263 -22.45 7.20 11.87
CA PHE A 263 -22.21 6.52 13.13
C PHE A 263 -23.23 6.96 14.19
N GLU A 264 -23.90 5.97 14.79
CA GLU A 264 -24.86 6.17 15.86
C GLU A 264 -24.27 5.67 17.18
N LEU A 265 -23.99 6.60 18.09
CA LEU A 265 -23.36 6.36 19.38
C LEU A 265 -24.34 6.61 20.55
N PRO A 266 -24.05 6.05 21.74
CA PRO A 266 -24.70 6.48 22.97
C PRO A 266 -24.59 8.00 23.21
N ALA A 267 -25.57 8.56 23.93
CA ALA A 267 -25.60 10.00 24.20
C ALA A 267 -24.33 10.48 24.93
N GLY A 268 -23.78 11.61 24.48
CA GLY A 268 -22.61 12.24 25.10
C GLY A 268 -21.25 11.78 24.55
N VAL A 269 -21.22 10.93 23.52
CA VAL A 269 -19.98 10.51 22.84
C VAL A 269 -20.00 11.00 21.39
N ALA A 270 -18.94 11.68 20.96
CA ALA A 270 -18.79 12.09 19.57
C ALA A 270 -18.20 10.94 18.73
N PRO A 271 -18.55 10.80 17.44
CA PRO A 271 -17.95 9.76 16.59
C PRO A 271 -16.43 9.79 16.54
N GLY A 272 -15.83 11.00 16.57
CA GLY A 272 -14.38 11.17 16.60
C GLY A 272 -13.71 10.58 17.85
N ASP A 273 -14.44 10.42 18.95
CA ASP A 273 -13.91 9.84 20.19
C ASP A 273 -13.66 8.33 20.05
N LEU A 274 -14.25 7.67 19.03
CA LEU A 274 -14.00 6.27 18.74
C LEU A 274 -12.66 6.03 18.05
N MET A 275 -12.07 7.06 17.46
CA MET A 275 -10.98 6.91 16.49
C MET A 275 -9.70 7.58 16.96
N ARG A 276 -8.58 6.86 16.84
CA ARG A 276 -7.25 7.41 17.10
C ARG A 276 -6.29 7.06 15.98
N VAL A 277 -5.66 8.07 15.38
CA VAL A 277 -4.47 7.88 14.56
C VAL A 277 -3.31 7.60 15.49
N VAL A 278 -2.75 6.39 15.43
CA VAL A 278 -1.67 5.95 16.33
C VAL A 278 -0.32 5.82 15.64
N ARG A 279 -0.30 5.84 14.30
CA ARG A 279 0.91 6.02 13.48
C ARG A 279 0.61 6.86 12.24
N GLY A 280 1.59 7.66 11.86
CA GLY A 280 1.46 8.68 10.82
C GLY A 280 0.88 10.00 11.33
N SER A 281 0.57 10.90 10.41
CA SER A 281 -0.03 12.21 10.72
C SER A 281 -1.51 12.24 10.35
N ALA A 282 -2.23 13.30 10.75
CA ALA A 282 -3.63 13.49 10.39
C ALA A 282 -3.86 13.52 8.86
N ASN A 283 -2.84 13.94 8.09
CA ASN A 283 -2.90 13.96 6.63
C ASN A 283 -2.25 12.71 6.01
N HIS A 284 -1.53 11.88 6.76
CA HIS A 284 -0.84 10.70 6.24
C HIS A 284 -1.04 9.54 7.23
N MET A 285 -2.31 9.16 7.40
CA MET A 285 -2.70 8.17 8.40
C MET A 285 -2.21 6.79 7.97
N LEU A 286 -1.30 6.23 8.77
CA LEU A 286 -0.74 4.90 8.56
C LEU A 286 -1.47 3.85 9.39
N ARG A 287 -1.79 4.17 10.65
CA ARG A 287 -2.56 3.27 11.51
C ARG A 287 -3.63 4.01 12.29
N VAL A 288 -4.84 3.48 12.21
CA VAL A 288 -6.02 4.00 12.91
C VAL A 288 -6.64 2.90 13.76
N ILE A 289 -6.91 3.20 15.02
CA ILE A 289 -7.63 2.32 15.93
C ILE A 289 -9.03 2.89 16.14
N PHE A 290 -10.04 2.02 15.96
CA PHE A 290 -11.40 2.23 16.42
C PHE A 290 -11.65 1.43 17.69
N GLU A 291 -12.05 2.10 18.77
CA GLU A 291 -12.34 1.51 20.08
C GLU A 291 -13.27 2.44 20.86
N ALA A 292 -14.14 1.90 21.72
CA ALA A 292 -14.95 2.73 22.59
C ALA A 292 -14.06 3.43 23.64
N PRO A 293 -14.33 4.70 24.02
CA PRO A 293 -13.56 5.38 25.05
C PRO A 293 -13.54 4.58 26.36
N GLU A 294 -12.40 4.58 27.03
CA GLU A 294 -12.25 3.88 28.31
C GLU A 294 -13.29 4.40 29.32
N GLY A 295 -13.92 3.49 30.07
CA GLY A 295 -14.92 3.84 31.07
C GLY A 295 -16.30 4.25 30.52
N SER A 296 -16.50 4.24 29.20
CA SER A 296 -17.78 4.62 28.57
C SER A 296 -18.95 3.65 28.82
N GLY A 297 -18.67 2.44 29.34
CA GLY A 297 -19.69 1.44 29.67
C GLY A 297 -20.26 0.69 28.46
N PHE A 298 -19.71 0.88 27.26
CA PHE A 298 -20.04 0.12 26.06
C PHE A 298 -18.76 -0.29 25.29
N VAL A 299 -18.90 -1.18 24.31
CA VAL A 299 -17.82 -1.58 23.40
C VAL A 299 -18.15 -1.21 21.97
N LEU A 300 -17.17 -1.21 21.06
CA LEU A 300 -17.37 -0.78 19.66
C LEU A 300 -18.55 -1.51 18.96
N GLY A 301 -18.80 -2.78 19.27
CA GLY A 301 -19.93 -3.55 18.73
C GLY A 301 -21.32 -3.13 19.23
N ASP A 302 -21.41 -2.18 20.16
CA ASP A 302 -22.65 -1.52 20.55
C ASP A 302 -22.99 -0.30 19.68
N VAL A 303 -22.01 0.25 18.97
CA VAL A 303 -22.18 1.34 18.00
C VAL A 303 -22.86 0.81 16.73
N ARG A 304 -23.63 1.66 16.04
CA ARG A 304 -24.20 1.34 14.74
C ARG A 304 -23.63 2.22 13.64
N ILE A 305 -23.64 1.69 12.41
CA ILE A 305 -23.40 2.44 11.18
C ILE A 305 -24.60 2.21 10.27
N GLY A 306 -25.33 3.28 9.93
CA GLY A 306 -26.54 3.19 9.10
C GLY A 306 -27.57 2.20 9.63
N GLY A 307 -27.87 2.27 10.94
CA GLY A 307 -28.82 1.41 11.63
C GLY A 307 -28.30 0.01 11.98
N ASN A 308 -27.13 -0.42 11.50
CA ASN A 308 -26.59 -1.76 11.73
C ASN A 308 -25.51 -1.74 12.82
N ARG A 309 -25.61 -2.60 13.84
CA ARG A 309 -24.55 -2.77 14.84
C ARG A 309 -23.23 -3.16 14.17
N ILE A 310 -22.11 -2.61 14.65
CA ILE A 310 -20.79 -3.01 14.19
C ILE A 310 -20.54 -4.45 14.61
N ARG A 311 -20.52 -5.34 13.63
CA ARG A 311 -20.18 -6.75 13.77
C ARG A 311 -18.87 -7.09 13.09
N PHE A 312 -18.46 -6.31 12.10
CA PHE A 312 -17.29 -6.54 11.26
C PHE A 312 -16.50 -5.23 11.08
N GLY A 313 -15.18 -5.34 10.93
CA GLY A 313 -14.32 -4.20 10.61
C GLY A 313 -14.60 -3.65 9.21
N SER A 314 -15.00 -4.52 8.30
CA SER A 314 -15.40 -4.18 6.94
C SER A 314 -16.55 -3.15 6.84
N GLN A 315 -17.42 -3.07 7.85
CA GLN A 315 -18.45 -2.01 7.92
C GLN A 315 -17.84 -0.62 8.07
N ILE A 316 -16.73 -0.54 8.80
CA ILE A 316 -15.94 0.69 8.92
C ILE A 316 -15.11 0.90 7.64
N ALA A 317 -14.60 -0.17 7.03
CA ALA A 317 -13.81 -0.07 5.79
C ALA A 317 -14.58 0.56 4.61
N GLU A 318 -15.92 0.41 4.54
CA GLU A 318 -16.77 1.12 3.57
C GLU A 318 -16.74 2.65 3.74
N LYS A 319 -16.32 3.12 4.91
CA LYS A 319 -16.22 4.55 5.26
C LYS A 319 -14.80 5.08 5.19
N VAL A 320 -13.82 4.22 4.93
CA VAL A 320 -12.40 4.59 4.80
C VAL A 320 -12.07 4.76 3.33
N ASN A 321 -11.58 5.94 2.95
CA ASN A 321 -10.90 6.12 1.68
C ASN A 321 -9.39 6.08 1.88
N VAL A 322 -8.71 5.44 0.95
CA VAL A 322 -7.26 5.34 0.84
C VAL A 322 -6.82 6.22 -0.33
N ARG A 323 -5.59 6.72 -0.27
CA ARG A 323 -5.01 7.50 -1.35
C ARG A 323 -3.56 7.17 -1.64
N ILE A 324 -3.16 7.53 -2.86
CA ILE A 324 -1.77 7.74 -3.26
C ILE A 324 -1.60 9.18 -3.76
N ARG A 325 -0.42 9.76 -3.50
CA ARG A 325 -0.06 11.11 -3.99
C ARG A 325 1.00 10.99 -5.08
N GLY A 326 0.74 11.62 -6.21
CA GLY A 326 1.68 11.74 -7.32
C GLY A 326 2.23 13.16 -7.45
N ILE A 327 3.35 13.26 -8.15
CA ILE A 327 3.91 14.51 -8.68
C ILE A 327 4.06 14.37 -10.18
N ALA A 328 3.85 15.45 -10.92
CA ALA A 328 3.99 15.48 -12.38
C ALA A 328 4.70 16.75 -12.83
N ARG A 329 5.57 16.63 -13.85
CA ARG A 329 6.22 17.76 -14.51
C ARG A 329 6.21 17.58 -16.03
N PRO A 330 6.32 18.66 -16.82
CA PRO A 330 6.44 18.55 -18.27
C PRO A 330 7.60 17.63 -18.65
N ALA A 331 7.33 16.63 -19.49
CA ALA A 331 8.36 15.74 -20.00
C ALA A 331 9.09 16.39 -21.17
N ALA A 332 10.38 16.09 -21.33
CA ALA A 332 11.18 16.57 -22.46
C ALA A 332 10.65 16.07 -23.84
N LYS A 333 9.89 14.97 -23.85
CA LYS A 333 9.25 14.40 -25.05
C LYS A 333 7.87 13.84 -24.71
N GLN A 334 6.95 13.87 -25.66
CA GLN A 334 5.67 13.19 -25.49
C GLN A 334 5.86 11.66 -25.46
N ALA A 335 5.02 10.97 -24.66
CA ALA A 335 4.97 9.53 -24.65
C ALA A 335 4.43 8.97 -25.98
N PRO A 336 5.15 8.02 -26.62
CA PRO A 336 4.60 7.31 -27.76
C PRO A 336 3.45 6.43 -27.28
N ALA A 337 2.40 6.35 -28.09
CA ALA A 337 1.32 5.43 -27.84
C ALA A 337 1.67 4.04 -28.38
N LEU A 338 1.48 3.03 -27.55
CA LEU A 338 1.70 1.63 -27.89
C LEU A 338 0.39 1.00 -28.34
N ARG A 339 0.45 0.14 -29.34
CA ARG A 339 -0.72 -0.67 -29.73
C ARG A 339 -1.09 -1.64 -28.61
N CYS A 340 -2.36 -1.98 -28.61
CA CYS A 340 -2.87 -3.04 -27.77
C CYS A 340 -2.50 -4.40 -28.36
N ASP A 341 -1.32 -4.92 -28.02
CA ASP A 341 -0.90 -6.22 -28.52
C ASP A 341 -1.63 -7.36 -27.78
N ASN A 342 -2.13 -8.35 -28.51
CA ASN A 342 -2.64 -9.63 -27.97
C ASN A 342 -1.50 -10.55 -27.46
N ARG A 343 -0.55 -10.03 -26.67
CA ARG A 343 0.50 -10.89 -26.06
C ARG A 343 -0.14 -11.86 -25.06
N PRO A 344 0.38 -13.08 -24.85
CA PRO A 344 -0.12 -13.98 -23.81
C PRO A 344 0.05 -13.39 -22.40
N GLU A 345 -0.84 -13.76 -21.48
CA GLU A 345 -0.91 -13.23 -20.09
C GLU A 345 0.33 -13.57 -19.24
N ALA A 346 1.02 -14.66 -19.57
CA ALA A 346 2.09 -15.27 -18.79
C ALA A 346 3.39 -14.46 -18.66
N THR A 347 3.66 -13.44 -19.49
CA THR A 347 4.95 -12.72 -19.47
C THR A 347 5.05 -11.57 -18.46
N PHE A 348 3.95 -11.16 -17.83
CA PHE A 348 3.91 -9.97 -16.96
C PHE A 348 4.04 -10.29 -15.47
N LEU A 349 3.36 -11.34 -14.98
CA LEU A 349 3.41 -11.78 -13.58
C LEU A 349 4.80 -12.35 -13.20
N ASP A 350 5.38 -13.20 -14.07
CA ASP A 350 6.71 -13.78 -13.86
C ASP A 350 7.81 -12.71 -13.74
N ALA A 351 7.67 -11.57 -14.43
CA ALA A 351 8.66 -10.49 -14.40
C ALA A 351 8.56 -9.61 -13.14
N ALA A 352 7.36 -9.47 -12.57
CA ALA A 352 7.12 -8.73 -11.33
C ALA A 352 7.58 -9.54 -10.10
N GLU A 353 7.23 -10.83 -10.04
CA GLU A 353 7.65 -11.75 -8.96
C GLU A 353 9.18 -11.98 -8.97
N ALA A 354 9.80 -12.20 -10.14
CA ALA A 354 11.25 -12.40 -10.24
C ALA A 354 12.05 -11.14 -9.85
N ASN A 355 11.51 -9.93 -10.09
CA ASN A 355 12.16 -8.68 -9.70
C ASN A 355 12.14 -8.46 -8.18
N PHE A 356 11.07 -8.86 -7.48
CA PHE A 356 10.99 -8.75 -6.02
C PHE A 356 12.06 -9.61 -5.33
N ALA A 357 12.22 -10.86 -5.78
CA ALA A 357 13.30 -11.74 -5.31
C ALA A 357 14.71 -11.19 -5.62
N THR A 358 14.87 -10.52 -6.76
CA THR A 358 16.16 -9.93 -7.18
C THR A 358 16.50 -8.66 -6.39
N LEU A 359 15.52 -7.84 -6.02
CA LEU A 359 15.68 -6.66 -5.16
C LEU A 359 16.16 -7.02 -3.75
N SER A 360 15.61 -8.10 -3.18
CA SER A 360 16.06 -8.67 -1.91
C SER A 360 17.52 -9.16 -2.00
N ALA A 361 17.93 -9.75 -3.12
CA ALA A 361 19.31 -10.22 -3.34
C ALA A 361 20.33 -9.08 -3.57
N ILE A 362 19.96 -8.04 -4.33
CA ILE A 362 20.86 -6.89 -4.62
C ILE A 362 21.13 -6.08 -3.36
N SER A 363 20.10 -5.86 -2.51
CA SER A 363 20.23 -5.22 -1.20
C SER A 363 21.33 -5.88 -0.35
N LYS A 364 21.27 -7.21 -0.21
CA LYS A 364 22.26 -8.01 0.55
C LYS A 364 23.68 -7.91 -0.01
N SER A 365 23.83 -7.84 -1.33
CA SER A 365 25.15 -7.82 -2.00
C SER A 365 25.87 -6.47 -1.91
N ARG A 366 25.15 -5.35 -1.89
CA ARG A 366 25.76 -4.01 -1.77
C ARG A 366 26.10 -3.66 -0.32
N LEU A 367 25.25 -4.04 0.64
CA LEU A 367 25.52 -3.84 2.08
C LEU A 367 26.74 -4.62 2.57
N SER A 368 26.95 -5.84 2.08
CA SER A 368 28.16 -6.62 2.39
C SER A 368 29.44 -6.00 1.82
N ALA A 369 29.37 -5.27 0.71
CA ALA A 369 30.50 -4.52 0.18
C ALA A 369 30.81 -3.26 1.02
N THR A 370 29.78 -2.55 1.49
CA THR A 370 29.94 -1.33 2.30
C THR A 370 30.44 -1.64 3.73
N LEU A 371 29.99 -2.74 4.35
CA LEU A 371 30.47 -3.17 5.67
C LEU A 371 31.91 -3.70 5.64
N ASN A 372 32.33 -4.34 4.53
CA ASN A 372 33.71 -4.77 4.34
C ASN A 372 34.68 -3.60 4.07
N SER A 373 34.18 -2.45 3.58
CA SER A 373 35.01 -1.24 3.43
C SER A 373 35.16 -0.43 4.73
N VAL A 374 34.24 -0.58 5.69
CA VAL A 374 34.31 0.13 6.99
C VAL A 374 35.11 -0.65 8.04
N SER A 375 35.36 -1.94 7.82
CA SER A 375 36.19 -2.80 8.68
C SER A 375 37.66 -2.88 8.25
N ALA A 376 38.06 -2.08 7.24
CA ALA A 376 39.40 -2.06 6.67
C ALA A 376 40.13 -0.71 6.81
N GLU A 377 39.65 0.21 7.66
CA GLU A 377 40.36 1.45 8.06
C GLU A 377 40.62 1.50 9.57
#